data_AF-S4P7T0-F1
#
_entry.id   AF-S4P7T0-F1
#
_cell.length_a   1.000
_cell.length_b   1.000
_cell.length_c   1.000
_cell.angle_alpha   90.00
_cell.angle_beta   90.00
_cell.angle_gamma   90.00
#
_symmetry.space_group_name_H-M   'P 1'
#
loop_
_entity.id
_entity.type
_entity.pdbx_description
1 polymer ?
#
loop_
_entity_poly.entity_id
_entity_poly.type
_entity_poly.pdbx_seq_one_letter_code
_entity_poly.pdbx_strand_id
1 'polypeptide(L)'
;MQQFKVVGKCITLKLMVRAKDAPLETAKFMGHGFCDPISKSTTLQNATNDINIITKEVISICKKQNIDPKEMRGIGIQITKLDSINSKQVRGPINKFFTSKASLKIEDQLNNT
;
A
#
# COMPACT_ATOMS: atom_id res chain seq x y z
N MET A 1 12.05 -3.24 2.83
CA MET A 1 11.18 -3.30 4.04
C MET A 1 11.57 -4.44 4.98
N GLN A 2 11.76 -5.67 4.50
CA GLN A 2 12.16 -6.81 5.34
C GLN A 2 13.48 -6.58 6.10
N GLN A 3 14.52 -6.07 5.42
CA GLN A 3 15.81 -5.73 6.03
C GLN A 3 15.67 -4.81 7.26
N PHE A 4 14.72 -3.87 7.22
CA PHE A 4 14.50 -2.89 8.29
C PHE A 4 13.38 -3.29 9.26
N LYS A 5 12.79 -4.49 9.11
CA LYS A 5 11.69 -5.01 9.95
C LYS A 5 10.52 -4.01 10.10
N VAL A 6 10.15 -3.37 8.99
CA VAL A 6 9.02 -2.45 8.91
C VAL A 6 7.90 -2.99 8.02
N VAL A 7 6.68 -2.57 8.31
CA VAL A 7 5.47 -2.79 7.50
C VAL A 7 4.93 -1.45 7.05
N GLY A 8 4.28 -1.40 5.88
CA GLY A 8 3.71 -0.16 5.34
C GLY A 8 2.19 -0.26 5.16
N LYS A 9 1.49 0.84 5.39
CA LYS A 9 0.03 0.90 5.24
C LYS A 9 -0.44 1.60 3.96
N CYS A 10 0.30 2.60 3.49
CA CYS A 10 -0.13 3.42 2.36
C CYS A 10 0.84 3.23 1.18
N ILE A 11 0.30 2.78 0.04
CA ILE A 11 1.05 2.53 -1.19
C ILE A 11 0.67 3.63 -2.19
N THR A 12 1.68 4.26 -2.78
CA THR A 12 1.54 5.31 -3.80
C THR A 12 2.26 4.88 -5.06
N LEU A 13 1.54 4.86 -6.18
CA LEU A 13 2.07 4.64 -7.52
C LEU A 13 2.21 6.01 -8.21
N LYS A 14 3.44 6.33 -8.61
CA LYS A 14 3.78 7.49 -9.44
C LYS A 14 4.10 7.00 -10.83
N LEU A 15 3.32 7.43 -11.81
CA LEU A 15 3.50 7.12 -13.22
C LEU A 15 3.94 8.38 -13.95
N MET A 16 4.92 8.26 -14.81
CA MET A 16 5.29 9.31 -15.76
C MET A 16 4.81 8.86 -17.13
N VAL A 17 3.88 9.61 -17.70
CA VAL A 17 3.28 9.32 -19.02
C VAL A 17 3.76 10.39 -19.99
N ARG A 18 4.06 10.05 -21.25
CA ARG A 18 4.45 11.04 -22.26
C ARG A 18 3.36 12.13 -22.35
N ALA A 19 3.78 13.39 -22.35
CA ALA A 19 2.86 14.50 -22.60
C ALA A 19 2.35 14.45 -24.05
N LYS A 20 1.10 14.85 -24.29
CA LYS A 20 0.45 14.74 -25.62
C LYS A 20 1.25 15.41 -26.74
N ASP A 21 1.86 16.54 -26.43
CA ASP A 21 2.61 17.38 -27.38
C ASP A 21 4.10 17.01 -27.49
N ALA A 22 4.58 16.06 -26.67
CA ALA A 22 5.99 15.67 -26.67
C ALA A 22 6.30 14.70 -27.82
N PRO A 23 7.48 14.77 -28.45
CA PRO A 23 7.87 13.83 -29.50
C PRO A 23 7.95 12.39 -28.98
N LEU A 24 7.73 11.41 -29.87
CA LEU A 24 7.82 9.98 -29.53
C LEU A 24 9.25 9.59 -29.13
N GLU A 25 10.23 10.16 -29.83
CA GLU A 25 11.65 9.95 -29.58
C GLU A 25 12.21 11.12 -28.76
N THR A 26 12.86 10.79 -27.65
CA THR A 26 13.40 11.78 -26.71
C THR A 26 14.76 12.27 -27.19
N ALA A 27 15.06 13.56 -26.98
CA ALA A 27 16.35 14.17 -27.35
C ALA A 27 17.57 13.45 -26.74
N LYS A 28 17.38 12.79 -25.58
CA LYS A 28 18.36 11.90 -24.96
C LYS A 28 17.94 10.45 -25.18
N PHE A 29 18.87 9.62 -25.64
CA PHE A 29 18.65 8.19 -25.78
C PHE A 29 18.23 7.55 -24.44
N MET A 30 17.09 6.84 -24.44
CA MET A 30 16.46 6.21 -23.26
C MET A 30 16.12 7.17 -22.10
N GLY A 31 15.99 8.48 -22.37
CA GLY A 31 15.46 9.43 -21.39
C GLY A 31 13.95 9.31 -21.24
N HIS A 32 13.40 9.76 -20.10
CA HIS A 32 11.93 9.82 -19.93
C HIS A 32 11.29 10.94 -20.79
N GLY A 33 12.04 11.99 -21.13
CA GLY A 33 11.54 13.11 -21.93
C GLY A 33 10.52 13.98 -21.16
N PHE A 34 9.68 14.70 -21.91
CA PHE A 34 8.59 15.48 -21.32
C PHE A 34 7.40 14.58 -21.01
N CYS A 35 7.05 14.53 -19.72
CA CYS A 35 6.02 13.64 -19.20
C CYS A 35 5.08 14.36 -18.24
N ASP A 36 3.84 13.92 -18.23
CA ASP A 36 2.83 14.28 -17.23
C ASP A 36 2.91 13.30 -16.04
N PRO A 37 3.14 13.81 -14.81
CA PRO A 37 3.19 12.96 -13.62
C PRO A 37 1.79 12.65 -13.10
N ILE A 38 1.48 11.36 -12.93
CA ILE A 38 0.25 10.87 -12.32
C ILE A 38 0.61 10.20 -11.01
N SER A 39 0.07 10.70 -9.89
CA SER A 39 0.30 10.12 -8.57
C SER A 39 -1.02 9.65 -7.98
N LYS A 40 -1.11 8.36 -7.64
CA LYS A 40 -2.29 7.77 -7.02
C LYS A 40 -1.88 6.90 -5.85
N SER A 41 -2.62 7.01 -4.76
CA SER A 41 -2.36 6.28 -3.53
C SER A 41 -3.56 5.48 -3.08
N THR A 42 -3.29 4.43 -2.32
CA THR A 42 -4.28 3.55 -1.68
C THR A 42 -3.79 3.21 -0.29
N THR A 43 -4.72 3.16 0.66
CA THR A 43 -4.42 2.81 2.05
C THR A 43 -4.97 1.42 2.32
N LEU A 44 -4.09 0.50 2.68
CA LEU A 44 -4.45 -0.84 3.10
C LEU A 44 -5.12 -0.81 4.48
N GLN A 45 -5.99 -1.77 4.75
CA GLN A 45 -6.63 -1.92 6.06
C GLN A 45 -5.59 -2.25 7.14
N ASN A 46 -4.74 -3.24 6.86
CA ASN A 46 -3.65 -3.68 7.71
C ASN A 46 -2.30 -3.33 7.07
N ALA A 47 -1.36 -2.86 7.89
CA ALA A 47 0.01 -2.63 7.42
C ALA A 47 0.65 -3.98 7.07
N THR A 48 1.32 -4.04 5.92
CA THR A 48 1.92 -5.28 5.41
C THR A 48 3.31 -5.06 4.84
N ASN A 49 4.09 -6.12 4.80
CA ASN A 49 5.36 -6.23 4.09
C ASN A 49 5.36 -7.39 3.09
N ASP A 50 4.21 -8.02 2.85
CA ASP A 50 4.05 -9.13 1.90
C ASP A 50 4.06 -8.60 0.46
N ILE A 51 4.96 -9.16 -0.34
CA ILE A 51 5.15 -8.79 -1.74
C ILE A 51 3.93 -9.09 -2.61
N ASN A 52 3.16 -10.15 -2.30
CA ASN A 52 2.00 -10.54 -3.09
C ASN A 52 0.86 -9.52 -2.94
N ILE A 53 0.64 -9.06 -1.70
CA ILE A 53 -0.38 -8.06 -1.38
C ILE A 53 -0.02 -6.72 -2.02
N ILE A 54 1.24 -6.28 -1.87
CA ILE A 54 1.72 -5.02 -2.46
C ILE A 54 1.62 -5.06 -3.98
N THR A 55 2.06 -6.15 -4.61
CA THR A 55 2.01 -6.31 -6.07
C THR A 55 0.58 -6.26 -6.59
N LYS A 56 -0.34 -7.00 -5.95
CA LYS A 56 -1.76 -7.00 -6.32
C LYS A 56 -2.35 -5.59 -6.27
N GLU A 57 -2.02 -4.84 -5.22
CA GLU A 57 -2.54 -3.50 -5.03
C GLU A 57 -1.94 -2.51 -6.05
N VAL A 58 -0.63 -2.58 -6.31
CA VAL A 58 0.03 -1.77 -7.34
C VAL A 58 -0.57 -2.03 -8.73
N ILE A 59 -0.78 -3.30 -9.09
CA ILE A 59 -1.43 -3.68 -10.36
C ILE A 59 -2.86 -3.14 -10.41
N SER A 60 -3.60 -3.20 -9.30
CA SER A 60 -4.95 -2.64 -9.20
C SER A 60 -4.97 -1.13 -9.48
N ILE A 61 -4.06 -0.36 -8.87
CA ILE A 61 -3.92 1.09 -9.12
C ILE A 61 -3.55 1.35 -10.58
N CYS A 62 -2.60 0.59 -11.12
CA CYS A 62 -2.14 0.73 -12.50
C CYS A 62 -3.28 0.50 -13.50
N LYS A 63 -4.04 -0.60 -13.34
CA LYS A 63 -5.21 -0.89 -14.18
C LYS A 63 -6.28 0.20 -14.11
N LYS A 64 -6.50 0.79 -12.93
CA LYS A 64 -7.46 1.90 -12.77
C LYS A 64 -7.05 3.17 -13.51
N GLN A 65 -5.76 3.36 -13.82
CA GLN A 65 -5.33 4.54 -14.58
C GLN A 65 -5.59 4.42 -16.09
N ASN A 66 -5.80 3.21 -16.61
CA ASN A 66 -6.11 2.96 -18.03
C ASN A 66 -5.16 3.70 -18.99
N ILE A 67 -3.86 3.65 -18.72
CA ILE A 67 -2.81 4.28 -19.53
C ILE A 67 -2.30 3.25 -20.54
N ASP A 68 -2.12 3.67 -21.80
CA ASP A 68 -1.47 2.83 -22.81
C ASP A 68 -0.01 2.52 -22.39
N PRO A 69 0.39 1.25 -22.30
CA PRO A 69 1.76 0.87 -21.99
C PRO A 69 2.83 1.55 -22.85
N LYS A 70 2.51 1.94 -24.09
CA LYS A 70 3.43 2.65 -25.00
C LYS A 70 3.77 4.07 -24.52
N GLU A 71 2.85 4.70 -23.81
CA GLU A 71 2.98 6.07 -23.33
C GLU A 71 3.63 6.14 -21.94
N MET A 72 3.80 5.00 -21.27
CA MET A 72 4.41 4.92 -19.95
C MET A 72 5.94 5.05 -20.06
N ARG A 73 6.49 6.10 -19.46
CA ARG A 73 7.92 6.46 -19.51
C ARG A 73 8.66 6.24 -18.19
N GLY A 74 7.93 6.09 -17.09
CA GLY A 74 8.52 5.85 -15.77
C GLY A 74 7.50 5.40 -14.74
N ILE A 75 7.96 4.60 -13.79
CA ILE A 75 7.16 4.08 -12.68
C ILE A 75 7.94 4.26 -11.39
N GLY A 76 7.29 4.80 -10.36
CA GLY A 76 7.80 4.87 -9.01
C GLY A 76 6.79 4.28 -8.03
N ILE A 77 7.24 3.37 -7.18
CA ILE A 77 6.43 2.82 -6.08
C ILE A 77 6.95 3.42 -4.79
N GLN A 78 6.07 4.10 -4.06
CA GLN A 78 6.38 4.70 -2.78
C GLN A 78 5.49 4.09 -1.70
N ILE A 79 6.08 3.69 -0.59
CA ILE A 79 5.35 3.17 0.57
C ILE A 79 5.53 4.14 1.73
N THR A 80 4.43 4.53 2.35
CA THR A 80 4.35 5.51 3.44
C THR A 80 3.53 4.94 4.59
N LYS A 81 3.51 5.66 5.73
CA LYS A 81 2.92 5.18 7.00
C LYS A 81 3.56 3.84 7.37
N LEU A 82 4.87 3.90 7.62
CA LEU A 82 5.68 2.75 8.00
C LEU A 82 5.61 2.56 9.51
N ASP A 83 5.34 1.34 9.93
CA ASP A 83 5.37 0.92 11.32
C ASP A 83 6.44 -0.15 11.52
N SER A 84 7.07 -0.17 12.69
CA SER A 84 8.00 -1.22 13.07
C SER A 84 7.22 -2.47 13.47
N ILE A 85 7.63 -3.64 13.00
CA ILE A 85 6.99 -4.93 13.39
C ILE A 85 7.08 -5.13 14.92
N ASN A 86 8.08 -4.52 15.56
CA ASN A 86 8.32 -4.60 17.00
C ASN A 86 7.81 -3.39 17.79
N SER A 87 7.13 -2.41 17.16
CA SER A 87 6.52 -1.33 17.96
C SER A 87 5.35 -1.93 18.74
N LYS A 88 5.57 -2.14 20.04
CA LYS A 88 4.47 -2.38 20.98
C LYS A 88 3.50 -1.22 20.79
N GLN A 89 2.27 -1.50 20.35
CA GLN A 89 1.23 -0.47 20.31
C GLN A 89 1.20 0.19 21.69
N VAL A 90 1.49 1.49 21.76
CA VAL A 90 1.35 2.24 23.00
C VAL A 90 -0.13 2.20 23.33
N ARG A 91 -0.50 1.27 24.23
CA ARG A 91 -1.87 1.10 24.69
C ARG A 91 -2.19 2.34 25.53
N GLY A 92 -2.81 3.33 24.90
CA GLY A 92 -3.33 4.50 25.60
C GLY A 92 -4.34 4.06 26.67
N PRO A 93 -4.55 4.87 27.72
CA PRO A 93 -5.46 4.55 28.82
C PRO A 93 -6.89 4.20 28.37
N ILE A 94 -7.31 4.68 27.19
CA ILE A 94 -8.61 4.41 26.56
C ILE A 94 -8.79 2.90 26.23
N ASN A 95 -7.73 2.15 25.93
CA ASN A 95 -7.87 0.71 25.64
C ASN A 95 -8.35 -0.11 26.85
N LYS A 96 -8.14 0.38 28.09
CA LYS A 96 -8.67 -0.25 29.31
C LYS A 96 -10.19 -0.16 29.42
N PHE A 97 -10.82 0.84 28.77
CA PHE A 97 -12.27 0.98 28.75
C PHE A 97 -12.95 -0.05 27.85
N PHE A 98 -12.32 -0.43 26.73
CA PHE A 98 -12.89 -1.42 25.81
C PHE A 98 -12.68 -2.88 26.27
N THR A 99 -11.80 -3.13 27.23
CA THR A 99 -11.56 -4.49 27.76
C THR A 99 -12.51 -4.92 28.88
N SER A 100 -13.43 -4.06 29.36
CA SER A 100 -14.27 -4.39 30.54
C SER A 100 -15.49 -5.26 30.25
N LYS A 101 -15.71 -5.73 29.02
CA LYS A 101 -16.90 -6.54 28.68
C LYS A 101 -16.61 -7.77 27.81
N ALA A 102 -15.62 -8.56 28.22
CA ALA A 102 -15.48 -9.95 27.80
C ALA A 102 -15.39 -10.87 29.02
N SER A 103 -16.47 -10.92 29.80
CA SER A 103 -16.78 -12.04 30.68
C SER A 103 -18.27 -12.30 30.60
N LEU A 104 -18.67 -13.01 29.55
CA LEU A 104 -19.87 -13.83 29.55
C LEU A 104 -19.36 -15.26 29.43
N LYS A 105 -19.33 -15.94 30.56
CA LYS A 105 -19.09 -17.37 30.67
C LYS A 105 -20.09 -18.10 29.77
N ILE A 106 -19.61 -18.92 28.86
CA ILE A 106 -20.37 -20.08 28.37
C ILE A 106 -19.53 -21.30 28.72
N GLU A 107 -19.71 -21.75 29.96
CA GLU A 107 -19.54 -23.15 30.33
C GLU A 107 -20.76 -23.48 31.19
N ASP A 108 -21.72 -24.20 30.59
CA ASP A 108 -22.44 -25.31 31.23
C ASP A 108 -23.40 -25.96 30.21
N GLN A 109 -23.44 -27.30 30.23
CA GLN A 109 -24.26 -28.24 29.44
C GLN A 109 -23.69 -28.76 28.10
N LEU A 110 -22.61 -29.55 28.16
CA LEU A 110 -22.39 -30.67 27.22
C LEU A 110 -21.73 -31.89 27.90
N ASN A 111 -22.08 -32.12 29.18
CA ASN A 111 -21.89 -33.40 29.84
C ASN A 111 -23.29 -33.94 30.19
N ASN A 112 -23.61 -35.12 29.63
CA ASN A 112 -24.72 -36.02 29.95
C ASN A 112 -25.90 -36.09 28.97
N THR A 113 -25.73 -36.82 27.85
CA THR A 113 -26.50 -38.03 27.48
C THR A 113 -25.71 -38.79 26.41
#